data_AF-A0A5J4TLZ9-F1
#
_entry.id   AF-A0A5J4TLZ9-F1
#
_cell.length_a   1.000
_cell.length_b   1.000
_cell.length_c   1.000
_cell.angle_alpha   90.00
_cell.angle_beta   90.00
_cell.angle_gamma   90.00
#
_symmetry.space_group_name_H-M   'P 1'
#
loop_
_entity.id
_entity.type
_entity.pdbx_description
1 polymer ?
#
loop_
_entity_poly.entity_id
_entity_poly.type
_entity_poly.pdbx_seq_one_letter_code
_entity_poly.pdbx_strand_id
1 'polypeptide(L)'
;SITGGGFGSNFLLSHTHHHAQDVTPEFQQTLKDLQLQYLDLYLMHHSFCVINNGEMFPVNEDGTRKLDPNPPPVIETWREMEKIKEAGLAKHIGVSNFKVQLLNDLYAAAKIKPEDNQVELHPYHQQNGLVDFCQKKGIHVTAYSPLMHIGQSVEFDPFKEPILQKIAAKHQKSITQSNTQIPHSFWMSNTLLFLSN
;
A
#
# COMPACT_ATOMS: atom_id res chain seq x y z
N SER A 1 12.74 26.20 12.93
CA SER A 1 12.80 25.93 11.49
C SER A 1 12.69 24.43 11.29
N ILE A 2 11.50 23.98 10.89
CA ILE A 2 11.20 22.56 10.67
C ILE A 2 11.48 22.33 9.19
N THR A 3 12.69 21.89 8.86
CA THR A 3 13.10 21.62 7.48
C THR A 3 12.76 20.18 7.12
N GLY A 4 11.80 20.00 6.21
CA GLY A 4 11.89 18.97 5.17
C GLY A 4 11.39 17.55 5.44
N GLY A 5 10.56 17.30 6.47
CA GLY A 5 9.88 16.01 6.61
C GLY A 5 8.69 15.91 5.65
N GLY A 6 8.90 15.35 4.46
CA GLY A 6 7.82 15.12 3.50
C GLY A 6 6.78 14.15 4.05
N PHE A 7 5.53 14.32 3.62
CA PHE A 7 4.43 13.36 3.82
C PHE A 7 4.68 12.08 3.00
N GLY A 8 5.83 11.45 3.16
CA GLY A 8 6.06 10.07 2.77
C GLY A 8 5.43 9.19 3.84
N SER A 9 4.59 8.26 3.44
CA SER A 9 4.06 7.22 4.33
C SER A 9 5.21 6.46 4.96
N ASN A 10 5.57 6.78 6.21
CA ASN A 10 6.67 6.21 7.00
C ASN A 10 6.53 4.69 7.29
N PHE A 11 5.72 3.95 6.55
CA PHE A 11 5.55 2.51 6.69
C PHE A 11 5.72 1.78 5.34
N LEU A 12 6.04 2.52 4.28
CA LEU A 12 6.20 1.99 2.93
C LEU A 12 7.62 2.24 2.42
N LEU A 13 8.21 1.25 1.76
CA LEU A 13 9.46 1.38 1.02
C LEU A 13 9.25 2.28 -0.20
N SER A 14 9.99 3.38 -0.28
CA SER A 14 9.93 4.34 -1.40
C SER A 14 10.35 3.71 -2.72
N HIS A 15 9.75 4.16 -3.82
CA HIS A 15 10.08 3.76 -5.20
C HIS A 15 11.49 4.14 -5.63
N THR A 16 12.16 5.00 -4.86
CA THR A 16 13.57 5.38 -5.04
C THR A 16 14.55 4.39 -4.41
N HIS A 17 14.09 3.48 -3.53
CA HIS A 17 14.94 2.67 -2.66
C HIS A 17 14.75 1.16 -2.88
N HIS A 18 14.55 0.74 -4.13
CA HIS A 18 14.35 -0.68 -4.46
C HIS A 18 15.66 -1.47 -4.63
N HIS A 19 16.81 -0.80 -4.82
CA HIS A 19 18.08 -1.50 -4.89
C HIS A 19 18.44 -2.12 -3.55
N ALA A 20 19.07 -3.30 -3.57
CA ALA A 20 19.29 -4.07 -2.36
C ALA A 20 20.07 -3.30 -1.28
N GLN A 21 21.05 -2.49 -1.69
CA GLN A 21 21.83 -1.66 -0.78
C GLN A 21 21.02 -0.53 -0.11
N ASP A 22 19.87 -0.15 -0.67
CA ASP A 22 19.07 0.99 -0.21
C ASP A 22 17.93 0.59 0.72
N VAL A 23 17.41 -0.64 0.60
CA VAL A 23 16.23 -1.10 1.34
C VAL A 23 16.43 -1.03 2.86
N THR A 24 17.55 -1.57 3.37
CA THR A 24 17.82 -1.60 4.81
C THR A 24 18.09 -0.21 5.38
N PRO A 25 18.92 0.65 4.75
CA PRO A 25 19.10 2.03 5.19
C PRO A 25 17.79 2.83 5.25
N GLU A 26 16.94 2.74 4.22
CA GLU A 26 15.65 3.44 4.19
C GLU A 26 14.73 2.98 5.33
N PHE A 27 14.67 1.68 5.58
CA PHE A 27 13.90 1.12 6.68
C PHE A 27 14.44 1.57 8.05
N GLN A 28 15.76 1.62 8.24
CA GLN A 28 16.38 2.11 9.47
C GLN A 28 16.12 3.61 9.69
N GLN A 29 16.16 4.40 8.61
CA GLN A 29 15.84 5.81 8.64
C GLN A 29 14.37 6.01 9.04
N THR A 30 13.47 5.21 8.49
CA THR A 30 12.05 5.17 8.87
C THR A 30 11.86 4.90 10.37
N LEU A 31 12.51 3.88 10.92
CA LEU A 31 12.44 3.58 12.36
C LEU A 31 12.93 4.76 13.22
N LYS A 32 14.02 5.41 12.79
CA LYS A 32 14.58 6.58 13.47
C LYS A 32 13.61 7.76 13.46
N ASP A 33 12.99 8.04 12.33
CA ASP A 33 12.05 9.15 12.16
C ASP A 33 10.76 8.93 12.97
N LEU A 34 10.31 7.68 13.07
CA LEU A 34 9.16 7.29 13.90
C LEU A 34 9.51 7.07 15.37
N GLN A 35 10.80 7.06 15.74
CA GLN A 35 11.29 6.74 17.08
C GLN A 35 10.84 5.35 17.56
N LEU A 36 10.82 4.37 16.66
CA LEU A 36 10.40 2.99 16.93
C LEU A 36 11.60 2.03 16.88
N GLN A 37 11.45 0.90 17.57
CA GLN A 37 12.43 -0.20 17.52
C GLN A 37 12.09 -1.24 16.44
N TYR A 38 10.83 -1.33 16.06
CA TYR A 38 10.31 -2.26 15.05
C TYR A 38 9.02 -1.68 14.41
N LEU A 39 8.61 -2.22 13.27
CA LEU A 39 7.29 -1.98 12.67
C LEU A 39 6.42 -3.25 12.72
N ASP A 40 5.12 -3.11 13.00
CA ASP A 40 4.20 -4.24 12.89
C ASP A 40 4.05 -4.66 11.41
N LEU A 41 3.97 -3.71 10.48
CA LEU A 41 3.85 -3.97 9.04
C LEU A 41 4.73 -3.03 8.23
N TYR A 42 5.47 -3.57 7.26
CA TYR A 42 6.26 -2.81 6.29
C TYR A 42 5.94 -3.26 4.86
N LEU A 43 5.62 -2.31 3.97
CA LEU A 43 5.13 -2.63 2.62
C LEU A 43 6.04 -2.09 1.52
N MET A 44 6.22 -2.83 0.42
CA MET A 44 6.79 -2.29 -0.82
C MET A 44 5.75 -1.38 -1.51
N HIS A 45 5.99 -0.08 -1.63
CA HIS A 45 4.93 0.87 -1.99
C HIS A 45 4.41 0.71 -3.44
N HIS A 46 5.29 0.51 -4.41
CA HIS A 46 4.92 0.11 -5.77
C HIS A 46 5.93 -0.92 -6.29
N SER A 47 5.66 -1.54 -7.44
CA SER A 47 6.57 -2.48 -8.07
C SER A 47 7.63 -1.86 -8.98
N PHE A 48 7.47 -0.58 -9.35
CA PHE A 48 8.39 0.12 -10.24
C PHE A 48 9.43 0.90 -9.42
N CYS A 49 10.62 1.06 -10.00
CA CYS A 49 11.70 1.86 -9.43
C CYS A 49 11.86 3.17 -10.21
N VAL A 50 12.01 4.27 -9.50
CA VAL A 50 12.40 5.57 -10.06
C VAL A 50 13.85 5.86 -9.68
N ILE A 51 14.49 6.77 -10.40
CA ILE A 51 15.89 7.12 -10.13
C ILE A 51 16.05 7.65 -8.71
N ASN A 52 17.09 7.19 -8.01
CA ASN A 52 17.47 7.76 -6.73
C ASN A 52 18.46 8.92 -6.94
N ASN A 53 17.93 10.14 -7.05
CA ASN A 53 18.72 11.38 -7.20
C ASN A 53 18.55 12.34 -5.99
N GLY A 54 18.00 11.85 -4.88
CA GLY A 54 17.64 12.65 -3.71
C GLY A 54 16.31 13.41 -3.84
N GLU A 55 15.62 13.33 -4.97
CA GLU A 55 14.27 13.88 -5.13
C GLU A 55 13.22 12.83 -4.79
N MET A 56 12.17 13.23 -4.07
CA MET A 56 11.06 12.34 -3.71
C MET A 56 10.21 11.93 -4.92
N PHE A 57 10.07 12.83 -5.89
CA PHE A 57 9.25 12.62 -7.08
C PHE A 57 10.02 13.05 -8.33
N PRO A 58 11.06 12.29 -8.72
CA PRO A 58 11.88 12.66 -9.87
C PRO A 58 11.04 12.59 -11.15
N VAL A 59 11.11 13.65 -11.94
CA VAL A 59 10.37 13.79 -13.20
C VAL A 59 11.29 14.18 -14.34
N ASN A 60 10.94 13.73 -15.54
CA ASN A 60 11.54 14.18 -16.79
C ASN A 60 11.02 15.59 -17.14
N GLU A 61 11.63 16.23 -18.14
CA GLU A 61 11.23 17.55 -18.63
C GLU A 61 9.77 17.59 -19.14
N ASP A 62 9.25 16.45 -19.62
CA ASP A 62 7.86 16.29 -20.07
C ASP A 62 6.85 16.05 -18.92
N GLY A 63 7.32 16.04 -17.67
CA GLY A 63 6.50 15.81 -16.48
C GLY A 63 6.24 14.33 -16.14
N THR A 64 6.73 13.38 -16.94
CA THR A 64 6.63 11.95 -16.63
C THR A 64 7.60 11.54 -15.52
N ARG A 65 7.31 10.44 -14.81
CA ARG A 65 8.22 9.93 -13.77
C ARG A 65 9.54 9.47 -14.39
N LYS A 66 10.65 9.87 -13.78
CA LYS A 66 11.99 9.45 -14.21
C LYS A 66 12.30 8.06 -13.67
N LEU A 67 12.01 7.05 -14.47
CA LEU A 67 12.27 5.65 -14.13
C LEU A 67 13.76 5.39 -13.97
N ASP A 68 14.10 4.44 -13.10
CA ASP A 68 15.46 3.92 -13.03
C ASP A 68 15.80 3.23 -14.37
N PRO A 69 16.91 3.57 -15.05
CA PRO A 69 17.31 2.88 -16.27
C PRO A 69 17.70 1.40 -16.04
N ASN A 70 18.09 1.03 -14.82
CA ASN A 70 18.50 -0.31 -14.43
C ASN A 70 17.77 -0.76 -13.15
N PRO A 71 16.42 -0.91 -13.19
CA PRO A 71 15.65 -1.25 -12.01
C PRO A 71 15.99 -2.69 -11.58
N PRO A 72 16.13 -2.96 -10.28
CA PRO A 72 16.30 -4.32 -9.80
C PRO A 72 15.01 -5.13 -10.04
N PRO A 73 15.11 -6.44 -10.29
CA PRO A 73 13.96 -7.33 -10.23
C PRO A 73 13.27 -7.22 -8.86
N VAL A 74 11.94 -7.21 -8.85
CA VAL A 74 11.13 -7.10 -7.61
C VAL A 74 11.54 -8.11 -6.54
N ILE A 75 11.91 -9.33 -6.95
CA ILE A 75 12.35 -10.38 -6.03
C ILE A 75 13.67 -10.04 -5.29
N GLU A 76 14.55 -9.23 -5.88
CA GLU A 76 15.78 -8.79 -5.22
C GLU A 76 15.47 -7.81 -4.10
N THR A 77 14.59 -6.83 -4.36
CA THR A 77 14.07 -5.93 -3.32
C THR A 77 13.34 -6.71 -2.22
N TRP A 78 12.51 -7.68 -2.61
CA TRP A 78 11.77 -8.50 -1.66
C TRP A 78 12.69 -9.29 -0.72
N ARG A 79 13.78 -9.86 -1.22
CA ARG A 79 14.76 -10.58 -0.38
C ARG A 79 15.36 -9.71 0.72
N GLU A 80 15.57 -8.42 0.47
CA GLU A 80 16.00 -7.51 1.53
C GLU A 80 14.88 -7.26 2.57
N MET A 81 13.62 -7.19 2.13
CA MET A 81 12.48 -7.12 3.04
C MET A 81 12.34 -8.41 3.89
N GLU A 82 12.63 -9.58 3.31
CA GLU A 82 12.68 -10.84 4.05
C GLU A 82 13.72 -10.79 5.18
N LYS A 83 14.91 -10.25 4.91
CA LYS A 83 15.95 -10.07 5.94
C LYS A 83 15.52 -9.14 7.06
N ILE A 84 14.80 -8.05 6.74
CA ILE A 84 14.25 -7.12 7.75
C ILE A 84 13.29 -7.86 8.70
N LYS A 85 12.42 -8.71 8.16
CA LYS A 85 11.52 -9.54 8.97
C LYS A 85 12.28 -10.60 9.78
N GLU A 86 13.24 -11.29 9.17
CA GLU A 86 14.07 -12.29 9.86
C GLU A 86 14.90 -11.69 11.00
N ALA A 87 15.33 -10.43 10.86
CA ALA A 87 16.00 -9.67 11.92
C ALA A 87 15.05 -9.22 13.05
N GLY A 88 13.73 -9.47 12.94
CA GLY A 88 12.72 -9.07 13.91
C GLY A 88 12.41 -7.57 13.91
N LEU A 89 12.87 -6.83 12.89
CA LEU A 89 12.65 -5.40 12.79
C LEU A 89 11.30 -5.05 12.18
N ALA A 90 10.74 -5.93 11.35
CA ALA A 90 9.35 -5.88 10.92
C ALA A 90 8.65 -7.18 11.31
N LYS A 91 7.47 -7.12 11.96
CA LYS A 91 6.71 -8.34 12.29
C LYS A 91 6.08 -8.96 11.06
N HIS A 92 5.52 -8.13 10.18
CA HIS A 92 4.87 -8.52 8.93
C HIS A 92 5.44 -7.72 7.76
N ILE A 93 5.49 -8.35 6.59
CA ILE A 93 5.89 -7.68 5.35
C ILE A 93 4.86 -7.94 4.26
N GLY A 94 4.66 -6.93 3.41
CA GLY A 94 3.68 -6.99 2.33
C GLY A 94 4.05 -6.07 1.18
N VAL A 95 3.09 -5.88 0.30
CA VAL A 95 3.23 -5.01 -0.88
C VAL A 95 2.08 -4.02 -0.94
N SER A 96 2.21 -3.04 -1.80
CA SER A 96 1.16 -2.07 -2.10
C SER A 96 1.12 -1.86 -3.61
N ASN A 97 -0.08 -1.74 -4.16
CA ASN A 97 -0.33 -1.54 -5.60
C ASN A 97 0.13 -2.68 -6.52
N PHE A 98 0.21 -3.91 -6.00
CA PHE A 98 0.56 -5.07 -6.82
C PHE A 98 -0.67 -5.68 -7.50
N LYS A 99 -0.56 -5.92 -8.80
CA LYS A 99 -1.58 -6.63 -9.60
C LYS A 99 -1.38 -8.15 -9.51
N VAL A 100 -2.43 -8.91 -9.85
CA VAL A 100 -2.45 -10.39 -9.74
C VAL A 100 -1.25 -11.07 -10.38
N GLN A 101 -0.87 -10.70 -11.60
CA GLN A 101 0.25 -11.34 -12.31
C GLN A 101 1.56 -11.19 -11.53
N LEU A 102 1.92 -9.96 -11.18
CA LEU A 102 3.14 -9.68 -10.45
C LEU A 102 3.11 -10.28 -9.03
N LEU A 103 1.97 -10.20 -8.35
CA LEU A 103 1.81 -10.80 -7.03
C LEU A 103 1.97 -12.32 -7.09
N ASN A 104 1.49 -12.97 -8.15
CA ASN A 104 1.67 -14.40 -8.37
C ASN A 104 3.14 -14.77 -8.59
N ASP A 105 3.86 -14.00 -9.39
CA ASP A 105 5.29 -14.21 -9.65
C ASP A 105 6.12 -14.04 -8.37
N LEU A 106 5.85 -12.96 -7.63
CA LEU A 106 6.47 -12.73 -6.32
C LEU A 106 6.15 -13.86 -5.34
N TYR A 107 4.88 -14.25 -5.24
CA TYR A 107 4.46 -15.32 -4.34
C TYR A 107 5.13 -16.64 -4.68
N ALA A 108 5.38 -16.94 -5.95
CA ALA A 108 6.09 -18.15 -6.36
C ALA A 108 7.57 -18.11 -5.95
N ALA A 109 8.24 -16.97 -6.10
CA ALA A 109 9.68 -16.83 -5.87
C ALA A 109 10.07 -16.54 -4.40
N ALA A 110 9.18 -15.92 -3.62
CA ALA A 110 9.44 -15.50 -2.25
C ALA A 110 9.61 -16.67 -1.28
N LYS A 111 10.57 -16.58 -0.36
CA LYS A 111 10.73 -17.51 0.77
C LYS A 111 9.67 -17.21 1.84
N ILE A 112 9.52 -15.93 2.20
CA ILE A 112 8.47 -15.42 3.08
C ILE A 112 7.41 -14.77 2.22
N LYS A 113 6.19 -15.29 2.26
CA LYS A 113 5.10 -14.81 1.39
C LYS A 113 4.64 -13.41 1.83
N PRO A 114 4.24 -12.53 0.89
CA PRO A 114 3.62 -11.26 1.27
C PRO A 114 2.33 -11.52 2.05
N GLU A 115 2.19 -10.86 3.20
CA GLU A 115 1.06 -11.07 4.11
C GLU A 115 -0.07 -10.06 3.88
N ASP A 116 0.23 -8.93 3.24
CA ASP A 116 -0.74 -7.89 2.87
C ASP A 116 -0.46 -7.36 1.46
N ASN A 117 -1.52 -6.96 0.75
CA ASN A 117 -1.46 -6.13 -0.44
C ASN A 117 -2.40 -4.93 -0.26
N GLN A 118 -1.82 -3.76 -0.04
CA GLN A 118 -2.56 -2.52 0.12
C GLN A 118 -2.88 -1.90 -1.25
N VAL A 119 -4.15 -1.65 -1.57
CA VAL A 119 -4.59 -1.16 -2.89
C VAL A 119 -5.75 -0.16 -2.82
N GLU A 120 -5.94 0.65 -3.86
CA GLU A 120 -7.13 1.50 -3.98
C GLU A 120 -8.35 0.61 -4.13
N LEU A 121 -9.32 0.75 -3.24
CA LEU A 121 -10.45 -0.16 -3.25
C LEU A 121 -11.69 0.53 -2.69
N HIS A 122 -12.70 0.67 -3.54
CA HIS A 122 -13.96 1.35 -3.24
C HIS A 122 -15.06 0.84 -4.19
N PRO A 123 -16.36 1.17 -3.99
CA PRO A 123 -17.43 0.58 -4.79
C PRO A 123 -17.33 0.77 -6.31
N TYR A 124 -16.63 1.79 -6.77
CA TYR A 124 -16.37 2.05 -8.20
C TYR A 124 -15.04 1.47 -8.71
N HIS A 125 -14.19 0.95 -7.81
CA HIS A 125 -12.94 0.27 -8.13
C HIS A 125 -12.77 -0.93 -7.20
N GLN A 126 -13.57 -1.99 -7.42
CA GLN A 126 -13.71 -3.12 -6.49
C GLN A 126 -12.60 -4.18 -6.61
N GLN A 127 -11.88 -4.21 -7.73
CA GLN A 127 -10.79 -5.15 -8.02
C GLN A 127 -11.06 -6.62 -7.64
N ASN A 128 -12.28 -7.15 -7.86
CA ASN A 128 -12.71 -8.46 -7.37
C ASN A 128 -11.73 -9.61 -7.66
N GLY A 129 -11.16 -9.66 -8.87
CA GLY A 129 -10.18 -10.71 -9.22
C GLY A 129 -8.88 -10.64 -8.40
N LEU A 130 -8.45 -9.45 -8.00
CA LEU A 130 -7.31 -9.28 -7.09
C LEU A 130 -7.66 -9.73 -5.67
N VAL A 131 -8.83 -9.32 -5.18
CA VAL A 131 -9.30 -9.69 -3.83
C VAL A 131 -9.42 -11.21 -3.70
N ASP A 132 -10.06 -11.86 -4.69
CA ASP A 132 -10.20 -13.32 -4.73
C ASP A 132 -8.84 -14.03 -4.76
N PHE A 133 -7.87 -13.49 -5.52
CA PHE A 133 -6.53 -14.04 -5.58
C PHE A 133 -5.84 -13.95 -4.22
N CYS A 134 -5.86 -12.77 -3.58
CA CYS A 134 -5.26 -12.55 -2.28
C CYS A 134 -5.87 -13.50 -1.22
N GLN A 135 -7.21 -13.59 -1.16
CA GLN A 135 -7.91 -14.50 -0.25
C GLN A 135 -7.48 -15.97 -0.43
N LYS A 136 -7.43 -16.46 -1.68
CA LYS A 136 -7.01 -17.85 -1.99
C LYS A 136 -5.56 -18.14 -1.60
N LYS A 137 -4.70 -17.11 -1.55
CA LYS A 137 -3.28 -17.22 -1.21
C LYS A 137 -2.98 -16.92 0.25
N GLY A 138 -3.98 -16.55 1.05
CA GLY A 138 -3.82 -16.14 2.44
C GLY A 138 -3.19 -14.76 2.60
N ILE A 139 -3.31 -13.88 1.59
CA ILE A 139 -2.81 -12.51 1.60
C ILE A 139 -3.95 -11.59 2.03
N HIS A 140 -3.73 -10.73 3.01
CA HIS A 140 -4.68 -9.70 3.41
C HIS A 140 -4.77 -8.58 2.37
N VAL A 141 -5.94 -7.96 2.27
CA VAL A 141 -6.16 -6.81 1.39
C VAL A 141 -6.51 -5.62 2.26
N THR A 142 -5.68 -4.59 2.20
CA THR A 142 -5.93 -3.32 2.87
C THR A 142 -6.36 -2.28 1.84
N ALA A 143 -7.53 -1.67 2.02
CA ALA A 143 -8.00 -0.61 1.13
C ALA A 143 -7.42 0.75 1.52
N TYR A 144 -6.79 1.44 0.57
CA TYR A 144 -6.62 2.90 0.65
C TYR A 144 -7.66 3.62 -0.21
N SER A 145 -7.86 4.91 0.10
CA SER A 145 -8.91 5.74 -0.50
C SER A 145 -10.30 5.07 -0.54
N PRO A 146 -10.76 4.39 0.53
CA PRO A 146 -12.04 3.68 0.52
C PRO A 146 -13.24 4.62 0.39
N LEU A 147 -13.02 5.93 0.53
CA LEU A 147 -14.02 6.97 0.36
C LEU A 147 -13.90 7.71 -0.98
N MET A 148 -13.05 7.27 -1.93
CA MET A 148 -12.92 7.88 -3.26
C MET A 148 -12.38 9.32 -3.23
N HIS A 149 -11.27 9.55 -2.53
CA HIS A 149 -10.57 10.84 -2.53
C HIS A 149 -11.50 12.05 -2.23
N ILE A 150 -12.46 11.89 -1.32
CA ILE A 150 -13.43 12.93 -0.95
C ILE A 150 -12.73 14.26 -0.72
N GLY A 151 -13.19 15.29 -1.43
CA GLY A 151 -12.68 16.66 -1.32
C GLY A 151 -11.46 16.97 -2.18
N GLN A 152 -10.90 15.99 -2.91
CA GLN A 152 -9.79 16.20 -3.85
C GLN A 152 -10.25 16.28 -5.32
N SER A 153 -11.43 15.73 -5.64
CA SER A 153 -12.06 15.85 -6.97
C SER A 153 -13.24 16.80 -6.93
N VAL A 154 -13.29 17.74 -7.88
CA VAL A 154 -14.47 18.62 -8.12
C VAL A 154 -15.54 17.95 -8.97
N GLU A 155 -15.21 16.87 -9.68
CA GLU A 155 -16.10 16.21 -10.64
C GLU A 155 -16.99 15.13 -10.01
N PHE A 156 -16.55 14.54 -8.89
CA PHE A 156 -17.26 13.43 -8.25
C PHE A 156 -17.32 13.60 -6.73
N ASP A 157 -18.54 13.77 -6.22
CA ASP A 157 -18.82 13.85 -4.78
C ASP A 157 -19.63 12.61 -4.36
N PRO A 158 -19.00 11.63 -3.69
CA PRO A 158 -19.68 10.40 -3.31
C PRO A 158 -20.84 10.63 -2.31
N PHE A 159 -20.90 11.78 -1.63
CA PHE A 159 -22.07 12.11 -0.80
C PHE A 159 -23.30 12.51 -1.61
N LYS A 160 -23.13 12.88 -2.88
CA LYS A 160 -24.21 13.24 -3.81
C LYS A 160 -24.69 12.06 -4.66
N GLU A 161 -24.03 10.91 -4.58
CA GLU A 161 -24.40 9.71 -5.33
C GLU A 161 -25.73 9.12 -4.84
N PRO A 162 -26.79 9.08 -5.68
CA PRO A 162 -28.11 8.63 -5.25
C PRO A 162 -28.13 7.17 -4.77
N ILE A 163 -27.25 6.33 -5.32
CA ILE A 163 -27.14 4.93 -4.91
C ILE A 163 -26.55 4.80 -3.50
N LEU A 164 -25.53 5.59 -3.16
CA LEU A 164 -24.92 5.59 -1.83
C LEU A 164 -25.87 6.19 -0.79
N GLN A 165 -26.61 7.24 -1.14
CA GLN A 165 -27.68 7.81 -0.30
C GLN A 165 -28.80 6.79 -0.02
N LYS A 166 -29.25 6.05 -1.04
CA LYS A 166 -30.27 5.00 -0.87
C LYS A 166 -29.79 3.88 0.04
N ILE A 167 -28.55 3.43 -0.12
CA ILE A 167 -27.98 2.39 0.73
C ILE A 167 -27.84 2.90 2.17
N ALA A 168 -27.32 4.11 2.36
CA ALA A 168 -27.21 4.76 3.67
C ALA A 168 -28.55 4.86 4.39
N ALA A 169 -29.59 5.35 3.71
CA ALA A 169 -30.95 5.43 4.24
C ALA A 169 -31.52 4.05 4.58
N LYS A 170 -31.35 3.06 3.70
CA LYS A 170 -31.82 1.68 3.92
C LYS A 170 -31.18 1.04 5.17
N HIS A 171 -29.91 1.33 5.42
CA HIS A 171 -29.15 0.75 6.53
C HIS A 171 -29.10 1.63 7.79
N GLN A 172 -29.78 2.78 7.79
CA GLN A 172 -29.76 3.77 8.89
C GLN A 172 -28.33 4.16 9.30
N LYS A 173 -27.45 4.32 8.31
CA LYS A 173 -26.02 4.59 8.48
C LYS A 173 -25.61 5.81 7.67
N SER A 174 -24.48 6.42 8.02
CA SER A 174 -23.89 7.47 7.18
C SER A 174 -23.41 6.88 5.86
N ILE A 175 -23.24 7.72 4.84
CA ILE A 175 -22.65 7.31 3.56
C ILE A 175 -21.25 6.72 3.77
N THR A 176 -20.45 7.31 4.65
CA THR A 176 -19.13 6.79 5.07
C THR A 176 -19.21 5.39 5.67
N GLN A 177 -20.18 5.17 6.55
CA GLN A 177 -20.44 3.85 7.16
C GLN A 177 -21.05 2.87 6.16
N SER A 178 -21.67 3.32 5.09
CA SER A 178 -22.25 2.44 4.07
C SER A 178 -21.21 2.08 3.00
N ASN A 179 -20.33 3.02 2.64
CA ASN A 179 -19.28 2.83 1.65
C ASN A 179 -18.26 1.76 2.09
N THR A 180 -18.03 1.66 3.40
CA THR A 180 -17.19 0.62 4.03
C THR A 180 -17.92 -0.73 4.20
N GLN A 181 -19.24 -0.78 3.92
CA GLN A 181 -20.11 -1.95 4.10
C GLN A 181 -20.74 -2.47 2.80
N ILE A 182 -20.50 -1.81 1.67
CA ILE A 182 -20.87 -2.30 0.34
C ILE A 182 -19.60 -2.93 -0.21
N PRO A 183 -19.20 -4.15 0.21
CA PRO A 183 -19.92 -5.37 0.61
C PRO A 183 -19.50 -6.00 1.96
N HIS A 184 -20.38 -5.96 2.97
CA HIS A 184 -20.15 -6.39 4.35
C HIS A 184 -19.82 -7.90 4.51
N SER A 185 -20.11 -8.73 3.49
CA SER A 185 -19.79 -10.17 3.50
C SER A 185 -18.41 -10.50 2.92
N PHE A 186 -17.66 -9.51 2.39
CA PHE A 186 -16.38 -9.72 1.72
C PHE A 186 -15.18 -9.09 2.46
N TRP A 187 -15.44 -8.20 3.42
CA TRP A 187 -14.44 -7.27 3.97
C TRP A 187 -14.16 -7.40 5.47
N MET A 188 -14.99 -8.13 6.22
CA MET A 188 -14.76 -8.38 7.64
C MET A 188 -13.74 -9.51 7.87
N SER A 189 -12.52 -9.34 7.37
CA SER A 189 -11.42 -10.10 7.98
C SER A 189 -10.35 -9.23 8.58
N ASN A 190 -9.67 -8.28 7.93
CA ASN A 190 -8.50 -7.69 8.61
C ASN A 190 -8.14 -6.27 8.13
N THR A 191 -8.82 -5.23 8.63
CA THR A 191 -8.33 -3.84 8.48
C THR A 191 -8.20 -3.10 9.83
N LEU A 192 -8.54 -3.74 10.95
CA LEU A 192 -8.55 -3.10 12.28
C LEU A 192 -7.59 -3.72 13.31
N LEU A 193 -6.69 -4.63 12.91
CA LEU A 193 -5.84 -5.37 13.86
C LEU A 193 -4.37 -4.90 13.96
N PHE A 194 -3.95 -3.85 13.25
CA PHE A 194 -2.54 -3.42 13.24
C PHE A 194 -2.26 -2.05 13.88
N LEU A 195 -3.20 -1.51 14.67
CA LEU A 195 -2.90 -0.43 15.60
C LEU A 195 -3.09 -1.01 17.01
N SER A 196 -1.97 -1.26 17.67
CA SER A 196 -1.87 -2.00 18.94
C SER A 196 -2.71 -1.40 20.07
N ASN A 197 -3.07 -2.29 21.01
CA ASN A 197 -3.42 -1.97 22.40
C ASN A 197 -2.40 -1.04 23.06
#